data_AF-A0A1F3N0W8-F1
#
_entry.id   AF-A0A1F3N0W8-F1
#
_cell.length_a   1.000
_cell.length_b   1.000
_cell.length_c   1.000
_cell.angle_alpha   90.00
_cell.angle_beta   90.00
_cell.angle_gamma   90.00
#
_symmetry.space_group_name_H-M   'P 1'
#
loop_
_entity.id
_entity.type
_entity.pdbx_description
1 polymer ?
#
loop_
_entity_poly.entity_id
_entity_poly.type
_entity_poly.pdbx_seq_one_letter_code
_entity_poly.pdbx_strand_id
1 'polypeptide(L)'
;MKKLFLPVIALLFVFQAGAQITAITEEGKAVILFSNGAWRYVNDSVRVSSLDLPHYTVPGNSKQLLKGNETRYELWYDAEKWNLLPDTVYTNSEYALEDHNGELIAMMITERMQIPLATIKEAAVGSFKREGSECRIAEE
;
A
#
# COMPACT_ATOMS: atom_id res chain seq x y z
N MET A 1 16.85 13.03 54.32
CA MET A 1 17.47 13.78 53.20
C MET A 1 17.35 13.11 51.82
N LYS A 2 16.66 11.96 51.65
CA LYS A 2 16.52 11.27 50.34
C LYS A 2 15.27 11.67 49.51
N LYS A 3 14.31 12.39 50.11
CA LYS A 3 13.04 12.75 49.46
C LYS A 3 13.08 14.03 48.60
N LEU A 4 14.19 14.77 48.63
CA LEU A 4 14.38 15.99 47.84
C LEU A 4 15.06 15.73 46.48
N PHE A 5 15.53 14.50 46.20
CA PHE A 5 16.21 14.18 44.94
C PHE A 5 15.26 14.07 43.75
N LEU A 6 14.05 13.54 43.96
CA LEU A 6 13.07 13.35 42.89
C LEU A 6 12.59 14.67 42.24
N PRO A 7 12.22 15.74 42.99
CA PRO A 7 11.82 17.00 42.36
C PRO A 7 12.97 17.71 41.65
N VAL A 8 14.22 17.55 42.12
CA VAL A 8 15.40 18.16 41.48
C VAL A 8 15.70 17.48 40.14
N ILE A 9 15.55 16.16 40.04
CA ILE A 9 15.70 15.43 38.78
C ILE A 9 14.59 15.83 37.79
N ALA A 10 13.34 16.00 38.25
CA ALA A 10 12.24 16.45 37.41
C ALA A 10 12.46 17.87 36.85
N LEU A 11 13.07 18.77 37.62
CA LEU A 11 13.37 20.14 37.18
C LEU A 11 14.45 20.20 36.08
N LEU A 12 15.40 19.26 36.07
CA LEU A 12 16.46 19.19 35.05
C LEU A 12 15.95 18.76 33.66
N PHE A 13 14.78 18.12 33.56
CA PHE A 13 14.20 17.70 32.28
C PHE A 13 13.54 18.84 31.48
N VAL A 14 13.15 19.94 32.12
CA VAL A 14 12.46 21.07 31.46
C VAL A 14 13.41 21.84 30.52
N PHE A 15 14.72 21.81 30.77
CA PHE A 15 15.72 22.52 29.97
C PHE A 15 16.03 21.88 28.60
N GLN A 16 15.49 20.70 28.31
CA GLN A 16 15.72 19.97 27.04
C GLN A 16 14.62 20.22 26.00
N ALA A 17 13.62 21.08 26.28
CA ALA A 17 12.57 21.42 25.33
C ALA A 17 13.10 22.38 24.24
N GLY A 18 13.80 21.84 23.24
CA GLY A 18 14.18 22.60 22.05
C GLY A 18 12.97 22.90 21.18
N ALA A 19 12.52 24.15 21.15
CA ALA A 19 11.49 24.59 20.21
C ALA A 19 12.07 24.66 18.80
N GLN A 20 11.43 23.99 17.85
CA GLN A 20 11.82 24.02 16.44
C GLN A 20 11.38 25.37 15.83
N ILE A 21 12.28 26.07 15.14
CA ILE A 21 12.00 27.41 14.60
C ILE A 21 11.41 27.27 13.19
N THR A 22 10.23 27.83 12.97
CA THR A 22 9.62 27.96 11.64
C THR A 22 9.88 29.34 11.08
N ALA A 23 10.28 29.43 9.82
CA ALA A 23 10.52 30.67 9.08
C ALA A 23 9.81 30.63 7.71
N ILE A 24 9.77 31.77 7.02
CA ILE A 24 9.17 31.90 5.67
C ILE A 24 10.27 32.37 4.71
N THR A 25 10.41 31.70 3.56
CA THR A 25 11.34 32.12 2.49
C THR A 25 10.81 33.34 1.74
N GLU A 26 11.65 34.01 0.94
CA GLU A 26 11.22 35.12 0.09
C GLU A 26 10.08 34.75 -0.89
N GLU A 27 10.01 33.46 -1.27
CA GLU A 27 8.94 32.89 -2.09
C GLU A 27 7.63 32.61 -1.31
N GLY A 28 7.55 32.96 -0.02
CA GLY A 28 6.38 32.74 0.82
C GLY A 28 6.21 31.30 1.34
N LYS A 29 7.24 30.45 1.22
CA LYS A 29 7.17 29.04 1.64
C LYS A 29 7.66 28.87 3.07
N ALA A 30 6.95 28.07 3.87
CA ALA A 30 7.35 27.77 5.24
C ALA A 30 8.50 26.75 5.28
N VAL A 31 9.54 27.07 6.05
CA VAL A 31 10.71 26.22 6.31
C VAL A 31 10.91 26.05 7.80
N ILE A 32 11.54 24.94 8.16
CA ILE A 32 11.94 24.61 9.50
C ILE A 32 13.46 24.72 9.61
N LEU A 33 13.95 25.52 10.56
CA LEU A 33 15.37 25.71 10.84
C LEU A 33 15.82 24.75 11.96
N PHE A 34 16.86 23.99 11.67
CA PHE A 34 17.53 23.13 12.65
C PHE A 34 18.68 23.89 13.33
N SER A 35 19.00 23.53 14.56
CA SER A 35 20.08 24.15 15.35
C SER A 35 21.48 23.99 14.74
N ASN A 36 21.66 23.02 13.85
CA ASN A 36 22.90 22.78 13.10
C ASN A 36 23.03 23.66 11.84
N GLY A 37 22.12 24.63 11.64
CA GLY A 37 22.13 25.53 10.49
C GLY A 37 21.53 24.94 9.21
N ALA A 38 21.11 23.67 9.22
CA ALA A 38 20.33 23.11 8.13
C ALA A 38 18.87 23.59 8.21
N TRP A 39 18.14 23.49 7.10
CA TRP A 39 16.71 23.76 7.06
C TRP A 39 15.99 22.82 6.10
N ARG A 40 14.68 22.68 6.26
CA ARG A 40 13.81 21.88 5.38
C ARG A 40 12.46 22.57 5.18
N TYR A 41 11.84 22.42 4.02
CA TYR A 41 10.45 22.89 3.84
C TYR A 41 9.48 22.13 4.76
N VAL A 42 8.51 22.84 5.33
CA VAL A 42 7.45 22.23 6.18
C VAL A 42 6.65 21.19 5.38
N ASN A 43 6.49 21.43 4.07
CA ASN A 43 5.75 20.56 3.16
C ASN A 43 6.67 19.74 2.24
N ASP A 44 7.87 19.38 2.72
CA ASP A 44 8.78 18.44 2.04
C ASP A 44 8.25 17.00 2.17
N SER A 45 6.93 16.81 1.98
CA SER A 45 6.33 15.51 1.76
C SER A 45 7.03 14.95 0.53
N VAL A 46 7.89 13.96 0.76
CA VAL A 46 8.52 13.06 -0.20
C VAL A 46 8.39 13.60 -1.62
N ARG A 47 9.47 14.18 -2.16
CA ARG A 47 9.64 14.20 -3.61
C ARG A 47 9.58 12.75 -4.05
N VAL A 48 8.37 12.26 -4.33
CA VAL A 48 8.15 11.14 -5.21
C VAL A 48 8.74 11.70 -6.49
N SER A 49 10.01 11.37 -6.74
CA SER A 49 10.56 11.36 -8.09
C SER A 49 9.41 10.91 -8.95
N SER A 50 9.03 11.70 -9.95
CA SER A 50 8.11 11.23 -10.98
C SER A 50 8.76 9.97 -11.57
N LEU A 51 8.53 8.84 -10.90
CA LEU A 51 8.70 7.53 -11.46
C LEU A 51 7.88 7.64 -12.71
N ASP A 52 8.50 7.39 -13.86
CA ASP A 52 7.79 7.06 -15.08
C ASP A 52 6.93 5.84 -14.75
N LEU A 53 5.77 6.11 -14.15
CA LEU A 53 4.81 5.10 -13.80
C LEU A 53 4.34 4.57 -15.14
N PRO A 54 4.45 3.25 -15.38
CA PRO A 54 3.95 2.67 -16.62
C PRO A 54 2.52 3.14 -16.86
N HIS A 55 2.27 3.68 -18.05
CA HIS A 55 0.95 4.14 -18.43
C HIS A 55 0.09 2.92 -18.77
N TYR A 56 -0.77 2.53 -17.85
CA TYR A 56 -1.73 1.45 -18.07
C TYR A 56 -2.93 1.97 -18.87
N THR A 57 -3.41 1.17 -19.82
CA THR A 57 -4.63 1.49 -20.57
C THR A 57 -5.76 0.58 -20.10
N VAL A 58 -6.95 1.16 -19.97
CA VAL A 58 -8.17 0.42 -19.63
C VAL A 58 -8.95 0.15 -20.91
N PRO A 59 -9.29 -1.11 -21.22
CA PRO A 59 -10.13 -1.43 -22.37
C PRO A 59 -11.47 -0.71 -22.32
N GLY A 60 -11.98 -0.30 -23.49
CA GLY A 60 -13.22 0.50 -23.58
C GLY A 60 -14.44 -0.15 -22.92
N ASN A 61 -14.51 -1.49 -22.89
CA ASN A 61 -15.64 -2.24 -22.32
C ASN A 61 -15.50 -2.48 -20.81
N SER A 62 -14.32 -2.28 -20.23
CA SER A 62 -14.11 -2.43 -18.78
C SER A 62 -14.64 -1.20 -18.04
N LYS A 63 -15.90 -1.25 -17.58
CA LYS A 63 -16.60 -0.12 -16.95
C LYS A 63 -16.71 -0.22 -15.44
N GLN A 64 -16.59 -1.42 -14.88
CA GLN A 64 -16.67 -1.63 -13.44
C GLN A 64 -15.30 -1.54 -12.80
N LEU A 65 -15.22 -0.95 -11.61
CA LEU A 65 -13.98 -0.69 -10.88
C LEU A 65 -14.02 -1.35 -9.51
N LEU A 66 -13.04 -2.22 -9.24
CA LEU A 66 -12.71 -2.70 -7.90
C LEU A 66 -11.43 -2.02 -7.42
N LYS A 67 -11.43 -1.60 -6.16
CA LYS A 67 -10.27 -0.97 -5.52
C LYS A 67 -9.78 -1.87 -4.41
N GLY A 68 -8.47 -2.05 -4.32
CA GLY A 68 -7.88 -2.78 -3.21
C GLY A 68 -8.10 -2.07 -1.87
N ASN A 69 -8.48 -2.86 -0.88
CA ASN A 69 -8.63 -2.50 0.52
C ASN A 69 -7.28 -2.61 1.25
N GLU A 70 -6.53 -3.69 1.01
CA GLU A 70 -5.26 -3.97 1.71
C GLU A 70 -4.04 -3.35 1.03
N THR A 71 -4.04 -3.29 -0.31
CA THR A 71 -2.99 -2.63 -1.10
C THR A 71 -3.59 -1.76 -2.20
N ARG A 72 -2.84 -0.76 -2.65
CA ARG A 72 -3.32 0.20 -3.65
C ARG A 72 -3.25 -0.39 -5.05
N TYR A 73 -4.38 -0.88 -5.55
CA TYR A 73 -4.58 -1.25 -6.94
C TYR A 73 -5.99 -0.88 -7.41
N GLU A 74 -6.15 -0.84 -8.73
CA GLU A 74 -7.43 -0.71 -9.40
C GLU A 74 -7.58 -1.84 -10.40
N LEU A 75 -8.71 -2.54 -10.35
CA LEU A 75 -9.08 -3.53 -11.35
C LEU A 75 -10.32 -3.05 -12.09
N TRP A 76 -10.15 -2.84 -13.39
CA TRP A 76 -11.23 -2.48 -14.30
C TRP A 76 -11.70 -3.73 -15.05
N TYR A 77 -12.98 -4.09 -14.93
CA TYR A 77 -13.53 -5.29 -15.56
C TYR A 77 -14.83 -5.03 -16.33
N ASP A 78 -15.13 -5.96 -17.24
CA ASP A 78 -16.32 -5.97 -18.09
C ASP A 78 -17.42 -6.83 -17.43
N ALA A 79 -18.48 -6.19 -16.93
CA ALA A 79 -19.59 -6.88 -16.27
C ALA A 79 -20.50 -7.66 -17.22
N GLU A 80 -20.37 -7.45 -18.54
CA GLU A 80 -21.05 -8.29 -19.53
C GLU A 80 -20.37 -9.67 -19.67
N LYS A 81 -19.15 -9.82 -19.12
CA LYS A 81 -18.39 -11.08 -19.17
C LYS A 81 -18.20 -11.71 -17.80
N TRP A 82 -18.11 -10.88 -16.76
CA TRP A 82 -17.73 -11.31 -15.41
C TRP A 82 -18.79 -10.93 -14.39
N ASN A 83 -19.10 -11.87 -13.51
CA ASN A 83 -19.92 -11.69 -12.33
C ASN A 83 -19.02 -11.58 -11.10
N LEU A 84 -19.23 -10.54 -10.29
CA LEU A 84 -18.58 -10.45 -8.99
C LEU A 84 -19.24 -11.42 -8.01
N LEU A 85 -18.44 -12.34 -7.47
CA LEU A 85 -18.90 -13.30 -6.49
C LEU A 85 -18.94 -12.68 -5.09
N PRO A 86 -19.83 -13.15 -4.20
CA PRO A 86 -19.82 -12.75 -2.80
C PRO A 86 -18.50 -13.11 -2.11
N ASP A 87 -18.04 -12.25 -1.20
CA ASP A 87 -16.80 -12.40 -0.42
C ASP A 87 -16.73 -13.71 0.41
N THR A 88 -17.86 -14.40 0.59
CA THR A 88 -17.95 -15.66 1.33
C THR A 88 -17.52 -16.89 0.54
N VAL A 89 -17.40 -16.80 -0.80
CA VAL A 89 -17.09 -17.97 -1.64
C VAL A 89 -15.62 -18.37 -1.49
N TYR A 90 -14.71 -17.40 -1.48
CA TYR A 90 -13.27 -17.63 -1.41
C TYR A 90 -12.64 -16.81 -0.29
N THR A 91 -12.39 -17.47 0.84
CA THR A 91 -11.93 -16.84 2.09
C THR A 91 -10.50 -16.29 2.03
N ASN A 92 -9.71 -16.72 1.05
CA ASN A 92 -8.34 -16.28 0.82
C ASN A 92 -8.23 -15.20 -0.28
N SER A 93 -9.34 -14.80 -0.89
CA SER A 93 -9.37 -13.74 -1.91
C SER A 93 -9.96 -12.47 -1.35
N GLU A 94 -9.50 -11.35 -1.89
CA GLU A 94 -10.10 -10.04 -1.66
C GLU A 94 -11.32 -9.83 -2.56
N TYR A 95 -11.21 -10.28 -3.81
CA TYR A 95 -12.30 -10.32 -4.77
C TYR A 95 -12.20 -11.58 -5.61
N ALA A 96 -13.36 -12.10 -6.02
CA ALA A 96 -13.44 -13.18 -6.99
C ALA A 96 -14.46 -12.84 -8.07
N LEU A 97 -14.08 -13.03 -9.32
CA LEU A 97 -14.93 -12.89 -10.50
C LEU A 97 -15.11 -14.27 -11.11
N GLU A 98 -16.33 -14.54 -11.58
CA GLU A 98 -16.66 -15.74 -12.35
C GLU A 98 -17.16 -15.31 -13.73
N ASP A 99 -16.78 -16.02 -14.80
CA ASP A 99 -17.38 -15.75 -16.09
C ASP A 99 -18.86 -16.17 -16.13
N HIS A 100 -19.62 -15.69 -17.12
CA HIS A 100 -21.04 -16.01 -17.18
C HIS A 100 -21.36 -17.50 -17.40
N ASN A 101 -20.40 -18.29 -17.87
CA ASN A 101 -20.57 -19.73 -18.03
C ASN A 101 -20.19 -20.53 -16.78
N GLY A 102 -19.54 -19.92 -15.78
CA GLY A 102 -19.06 -20.61 -14.58
C GLY A 102 -17.86 -21.53 -14.83
N GLU A 103 -17.13 -21.32 -15.92
CA GLU A 103 -15.96 -22.13 -16.31
C GLU A 103 -14.64 -21.47 -15.90
N LEU A 104 -14.62 -20.14 -15.78
CA LEU A 104 -13.44 -19.35 -15.48
C LEU A 104 -13.63 -18.56 -14.20
N ILE A 105 -12.63 -18.63 -13.33
CA ILE A 105 -12.57 -17.87 -12.08
C ILE A 105 -11.31 -17.01 -12.09
N ALA A 106 -11.48 -15.72 -11.81
CA ALA A 106 -10.39 -14.79 -11.56
C ALA A 106 -10.41 -14.36 -10.08
N MET A 107 -9.29 -14.55 -9.37
CA MET A 107 -9.18 -14.21 -7.95
C MET A 107 -8.11 -13.15 -7.75
N MET A 108 -8.43 -12.12 -6.96
CA MET A 108 -7.45 -11.15 -6.48
C MET A 108 -7.03 -11.55 -5.08
N ILE A 109 -5.76 -11.90 -4.93
CA ILE A 109 -5.16 -12.30 -3.66
C ILE A 109 -4.05 -11.31 -3.34
N THR A 110 -4.19 -10.61 -2.22
CA THR A 110 -3.17 -9.66 -1.75
C THR A 110 -2.24 -10.37 -0.78
N GLU A 111 -0.95 -10.38 -1.10
CA GLU A 111 0.09 -11.03 -0.30
C GLU A 111 0.83 -10.03 0.59
N ARG A 112 1.15 -10.44 1.82
CA ARG A 112 1.89 -9.59 2.77
C ARG A 112 3.36 -9.42 2.41
N MET A 113 3.91 -10.34 1.63
CA MET A 113 5.29 -10.32 1.17
C MET A 113 5.34 -10.13 -0.34
N GLN A 114 6.35 -9.40 -0.80
CA GLN A 114 6.59 -9.23 -2.23
C GLN A 114 7.03 -10.55 -2.85
N ILE A 115 6.32 -10.99 -3.88
CA ILE A 115 6.68 -12.17 -4.67
C ILE A 115 7.42 -11.70 -5.93
N PRO A 116 8.64 -12.21 -6.22
CA PRO A 116 9.32 -11.93 -7.47
C PRO A 116 8.48 -12.35 -8.68
N LEU A 117 8.43 -11.50 -9.72
CA LEU A 117 7.67 -11.80 -10.95
C LEU A 117 8.11 -13.12 -11.60
N ALA A 118 9.41 -13.42 -11.55
CA ALA A 118 9.95 -14.67 -12.08
C ALA A 118 9.35 -15.92 -11.39
N THR A 119 8.89 -15.81 -10.14
CA THR A 119 8.40 -16.93 -9.35
C THR A 119 6.91 -16.86 -9.02
N ILE A 120 6.20 -15.85 -9.53
CA ILE A 120 4.80 -15.61 -9.15
C ILE A 120 3.86 -16.74 -9.59
N LYS A 121 4.13 -17.34 -10.74
CA LYS A 121 3.36 -18.48 -11.26
C LYS A 121 3.51 -19.71 -10.36
N GLU A 122 4.75 -20.05 -9.96
CA GLU A 122 4.98 -21.18 -9.04
C GLU A 122 4.40 -20.91 -7.66
N ALA A 123 4.50 -19.68 -7.16
CA ALA A 123 3.91 -19.30 -5.88
C ALA A 123 2.38 -19.48 -5.88
N ALA A 124 1.70 -19.08 -6.96
CA ALA A 124 0.27 -19.28 -7.12
C ALA A 124 -0.10 -20.79 -7.10
N VAL A 125 0.58 -21.62 -7.89
CA VAL A 125 0.38 -23.08 -7.90
C VAL A 125 0.64 -23.68 -6.52
N GLY A 126 1.70 -23.24 -5.83
CA GLY A 126 2.03 -23.68 -4.47
C GLY A 126 0.91 -23.36 -3.47
N SER A 127 0.27 -22.20 -3.59
CA SER A 127 -0.88 -21.82 -2.75
C SER A 127 -2.09 -22.72 -2.99
N PHE A 128 -2.46 -22.96 -4.26
CA PHE A 128 -3.58 -23.86 -4.59
C PHE A 128 -3.34 -25.31 -4.13
N LYS A 129 -2.12 -25.82 -4.27
CA LYS A 129 -1.77 -27.17 -3.81
C LYS A 129 -1.88 -27.33 -2.30
N ARG A 130 -1.54 -26.29 -1.51
CA ARG A 130 -1.73 -26.32 -0.04
C ARG A 130 -3.20 -26.43 0.37
N GLU A 131 -4.11 -25.92 -0.45
CA GLU A 131 -5.55 -25.99 -0.23
C GLU A 131 -6.17 -27.31 -0.72
N GLY A 132 -5.34 -28.24 -1.20
CA GLY A 132 -5.76 -29.58 -1.63
C GLY A 132 -6.30 -29.62 -3.06
N SER A 133 -6.08 -28.58 -3.85
CA SER A 133 -6.48 -28.53 -5.26
C SER A 133 -5.33 -28.96 -6.17
N GLU A 134 -5.60 -29.91 -7.06
CA GLU A 134 -4.69 -30.27 -8.15
C GLU A 134 -4.76 -29.18 -9.23
N CYS A 135 -3.66 -28.47 -9.44
CA CYS A 135 -3.57 -27.43 -10.46
C CYS A 135 -2.23 -27.48 -11.20
N ARG A 136 -2.26 -27.02 -12.45
CA ARG A 136 -1.11 -26.87 -13.33
C ARG A 136 -1.25 -25.60 -14.13
N ILE A 137 -0.13 -25.03 -14.54
CA ILE A 137 -0.10 -23.91 -15.48
C ILE A 137 -0.50 -24.47 -16.86
N ALA A 138 -1.59 -23.96 -17.44
CA ALA A 138 -1.88 -24.12 -18.86
C ALA A 138 -1.02 -23.09 -19.64
N GLU A 139 -0.57 -23.44 -20.85
CA GLU A 139 0.44 -22.74 -21.68
C GLU A 139 0.39 -21.18 -21.65
N GLU A 140 1.54 -20.56 -21.95
CA GLU A 140 1.70 -19.09 -22.10
C GLU A 140 0.93 -18.48 -23.26
#